data_AF-A0A843W240-F1
#
_entry.id   AF-A0A843W240-F1
#
_cell.length_a   1.000
_cell.length_b   1.000
_cell.length_c   1.000
_cell.angle_alpha   90.00
_cell.angle_beta   90.00
_cell.angle_gamma   90.00
#
_symmetry.space_group_name_H-M   'P 1'
#
loop_
_entity.id
_entity.type
_entity.pdbx_description
1 polymer ?
#
loop_
_entity_poly.entity_id
_entity_poly.type
_entity_poly.pdbx_seq_one_letter_code
_entity_poly.pdbx_strand_id
1 'polypeptide(L)'
;LQNLSDQPLSGPDIGGFAGNASPRLFGRWMGLGALFPFCCGHSEIDTIDHEPWSFGEESEDVCRLALLRHYRFIPHIYTLFYMAHTRGTPVVAPTFFAELFPDGTTTSVCKLDSLKDSSSTSSFPAVEVDQKIEGIEDLGADEIAKEIRNVKRQNNITHGLLSVMIILTAIWQLSSY
;
A
#
# COMPACT_ATOMS: atom_id res chain seq x y z
N LEU A 1 13.68 0.55 0.21
CA LEU A 1 15.10 0.98 0.33
C LEU A 1 15.22 2.50 0.28
N GLN A 2 14.63 3.20 -0.70
CA GLN A 2 14.68 4.68 -0.79
C GLN A 2 14.18 5.41 0.47
N ASN A 3 13.08 4.96 1.07
CA ASN A 3 12.57 5.51 2.33
C ASN A 3 13.53 5.34 3.53
N LEU A 4 14.44 4.36 3.49
CA LEU A 4 15.44 4.12 4.54
C LEU A 4 16.74 4.91 4.31
N SER A 5 16.92 5.44 3.11
CA SER A 5 18.06 6.27 2.74
C SER A 5 17.69 7.76 2.69
N ASP A 6 16.73 8.19 3.51
CA ASP A 6 16.23 9.57 3.59
C ASP A 6 15.73 10.16 2.26
N GLN A 7 15.25 9.30 1.36
CA GLN A 7 14.58 9.70 0.11
C GLN A 7 13.11 9.23 0.14
N PRO A 8 12.25 9.84 1.00
CA PRO A 8 10.89 9.37 1.20
C PRO A 8 9.92 9.75 0.07
N LEU A 9 10.21 10.82 -0.69
CA LEU A 9 9.42 11.23 -1.85
C LEU A 9 9.87 10.43 -3.07
N SER A 10 9.46 9.17 -3.13
CA SER A 10 9.82 8.28 -4.22
C SER A 10 8.65 7.39 -4.63
N GLY A 11 8.65 7.03 -5.90
CA GLY A 11 7.61 6.22 -6.52
C GLY A 11 7.97 5.87 -7.96
N PRO A 12 7.55 4.70 -8.45
CA PRO A 12 7.73 4.30 -9.83
C PRO A 12 6.76 5.02 -10.80
N ASP A 13 7.12 5.07 -12.08
CA ASP A 13 6.25 5.56 -13.16
C ASP A 13 5.01 4.66 -13.31
N ILE A 14 3.83 5.25 -13.14
CA ILE A 14 2.57 4.51 -13.15
C ILE A 14 2.21 4.12 -14.58
N GLY A 15 2.03 2.81 -14.80
CA GLY A 15 1.82 2.23 -16.12
C GLY A 15 3.10 1.64 -16.73
N GLY A 16 4.27 2.03 -16.21
CA GLY A 16 5.57 1.69 -16.75
C GLY A 16 6.02 2.68 -17.83
N PHE A 17 7.30 3.03 -17.81
CA PHE A 17 7.86 4.03 -18.72
C PHE A 17 7.93 3.54 -20.18
N ALA A 18 8.39 2.31 -20.39
CA ALA A 18 8.69 1.76 -21.71
C ALA A 18 7.56 0.86 -22.22
N GLY A 19 7.18 1.07 -23.48
CA GLY A 19 6.14 0.31 -24.17
C GLY A 19 4.72 0.67 -23.72
N ASN A 20 3.76 -0.16 -24.13
CA ASN A 20 2.34 0.12 -23.91
C ASN A 20 1.77 -0.76 -22.79
N ALA A 21 1.15 -0.12 -21.80
CA ALA A 21 0.40 -0.84 -20.78
C ALA A 21 -0.89 -1.46 -21.38
N SER A 22 -1.30 -2.60 -20.86
CA SER A 22 -2.68 -3.09 -21.10
C SER A 22 -3.65 -2.41 -20.12
N PRO A 23 -4.94 -2.23 -20.45
CA PRO A 23 -5.92 -1.60 -19.56
C PRO A 23 -5.92 -2.21 -18.14
N ARG A 24 -5.90 -3.53 -18.05
CA ARG A 24 -5.86 -4.27 -16.78
C ARG A 24 -4.57 -4.05 -16.00
N LEU A 25 -3.44 -3.93 -16.69
CA LEU A 25 -2.15 -3.63 -16.07
C LEU A 25 -2.13 -2.20 -15.55
N PHE A 26 -2.61 -1.24 -16.33
CA PHE A 26 -2.69 0.16 -15.96
C PHE A 26 -3.58 0.39 -14.74
N GLY A 27 -4.78 -0.19 -14.70
CA GLY A 27 -5.67 -0.08 -13.53
C GLY A 27 -5.04 -0.65 -12.24
N ARG A 28 -4.29 -1.75 -12.33
CA ARG A 28 -3.53 -2.31 -11.20
C ARG A 28 -2.39 -1.39 -10.77
N TRP A 29 -1.68 -0.82 -11.75
CA TRP A 29 -0.63 0.17 -11.51
C TRP A 29 -1.16 1.41 -10.81
N MET A 30 -2.34 1.89 -11.19
CA MET A 30 -2.99 3.03 -10.52
C MET A 30 -3.39 2.71 -9.08
N GLY A 31 -3.94 1.52 -8.82
CA GLY A 31 -4.27 1.08 -7.46
C GLY A 31 -3.07 1.05 -6.51
N LEU A 32 -1.91 0.60 -6.99
CA LEU A 32 -0.66 0.59 -6.24
C LEU A 32 0.03 1.96 -6.21
N GLY A 33 0.07 2.63 -7.37
CA GLY A 33 0.63 3.95 -7.61
C GLY A 33 0.08 5.02 -6.68
N ALA A 34 -1.24 4.98 -6.47
CA ALA A 34 -1.96 5.86 -5.57
C ALA A 34 -1.55 5.73 -4.08
N LEU A 35 -0.85 4.67 -3.68
CA LEU A 35 -0.37 4.49 -2.31
C LEU A 35 1.07 5.01 -2.11
N PHE A 36 1.79 5.32 -3.19
CA PHE A 36 3.14 5.86 -3.08
C PHE A 36 3.12 7.37 -2.75
N PRO A 37 4.13 7.87 -2.00
CA PRO A 37 4.27 9.30 -1.73
C PRO A 37 4.47 10.14 -3.00
N PHE A 38 5.16 9.58 -4.00
CA PHE A 38 5.25 10.15 -5.34
C PHE A 38 4.39 9.32 -6.29
N CYS A 39 3.32 9.94 -6.81
CA CYS A 39 2.31 9.30 -7.65
C CYS A 39 2.26 10.04 -8.99
N CYS A 40 2.97 9.51 -10.00
CA CYS A 40 3.07 10.15 -11.32
C CYS A 40 2.88 9.11 -12.45
N GLY A 41 1.98 9.41 -13.38
CA GLY A 41 1.90 8.71 -14.66
C GLY A 41 2.92 9.30 -15.62
N HIS A 42 3.79 8.47 -16.19
CA HIS A 42 4.80 8.90 -17.15
C HIS A 42 5.09 7.79 -18.15
N SER A 43 5.27 8.17 -19.41
CA SER A 43 5.51 7.24 -20.52
C SER A 43 6.49 7.82 -21.55
N GLU A 44 7.13 6.94 -22.31
CA GLU A 44 8.03 7.27 -23.41
C GLU A 44 7.28 7.94 -24.59
N ILE A 45 8.02 8.70 -25.39
CA ILE A 45 7.53 9.20 -26.68
C ILE A 45 7.16 8.03 -27.61
N ASP A 46 6.18 8.22 -28.49
CA ASP A 46 5.66 7.19 -29.41
C ASP A 46 4.96 5.99 -28.75
N THR A 47 4.58 6.11 -27.47
CA THR A 47 3.66 5.17 -26.81
C THR A 47 2.19 5.57 -27.01
N ILE A 48 1.26 4.68 -26.69
CA ILE A 48 -0.16 5.04 -26.64
C ILE A 48 -0.41 6.09 -25.54
N ASP A 49 -1.52 6.80 -25.69
CA ASP A 49 -2.07 7.71 -24.69
C ASP A 49 -2.25 6.96 -23.35
N HIS A 50 -1.52 7.40 -22.32
CA HIS A 50 -1.48 6.77 -20.99
C HIS A 50 -2.36 7.48 -19.96
N GLU A 51 -3.31 8.30 -20.39
CA GLU A 51 -4.30 8.90 -19.52
C GLU A 51 -5.37 7.87 -19.08
N PRO A 52 -5.96 8.01 -17.88
CA PRO A 52 -6.92 7.04 -17.37
C PRO A 52 -8.11 6.75 -18.28
N TRP A 53 -8.59 7.75 -19.02
CA TRP A 53 -9.71 7.63 -19.95
C TRP A 53 -9.36 6.91 -21.27
N SER A 54 -8.07 6.78 -21.59
CA SER A 54 -7.58 6.15 -22.84
C SER A 54 -7.69 4.62 -22.81
N PHE A 55 -7.88 4.02 -21.63
CA PHE A 55 -7.94 2.57 -21.41
C PHE A 55 -9.37 2.00 -21.32
N GLY A 56 -10.40 2.81 -21.56
CA GLY A 56 -11.80 2.44 -21.49
C GLY A 56 -12.42 2.61 -20.09
N GLU A 57 -13.76 2.55 -20.05
CA GLU A 57 -14.59 2.93 -18.88
C GLU A 57 -14.24 2.14 -17.60
N GLU A 58 -14.06 0.82 -17.70
CA GLU A 58 -13.71 -0.03 -16.55
C GLU A 58 -12.37 0.38 -15.90
N SER A 59 -11.36 0.67 -16.74
CA SER A 59 -10.05 1.10 -16.25
C SER A 59 -10.16 2.51 -15.65
N GLU A 60 -10.89 3.40 -16.30
CA GLU A 60 -11.13 4.77 -15.82
C GLU A 60 -11.78 4.78 -14.43
N ASP A 61 -12.79 3.94 -14.20
CA ASP A 61 -13.46 3.80 -12.91
C ASP A 61 -12.51 3.35 -11.79
N VAL A 62 -11.66 2.36 -12.09
CA VAL A 62 -10.63 1.89 -11.15
C VAL A 62 -9.61 2.99 -10.85
N CYS A 63 -9.16 3.72 -11.88
CA CYS A 63 -8.24 4.84 -11.73
C CYS A 63 -8.85 5.97 -10.89
N ARG A 64 -10.13 6.31 -11.13
CA ARG A 64 -10.86 7.32 -10.37
C ARG A 64 -10.94 6.95 -8.89
N LEU A 65 -11.27 5.69 -8.58
CA LEU A 65 -11.33 5.20 -7.21
C LEU A 65 -9.94 5.24 -6.52
N ALA A 66 -8.88 4.87 -7.24
CA ALA A 66 -7.52 4.94 -6.73
C ALA A 66 -7.09 6.39 -6.43
N LEU A 67 -7.36 7.33 -7.34
CA LEU A 67 -7.06 8.75 -7.14
C LEU A 67 -7.85 9.34 -5.97
N LEU A 68 -9.15 9.06 -5.86
CA LEU A 68 -9.96 9.52 -4.72
C LEU A 68 -9.38 9.05 -3.37
N ARG A 69 -8.88 7.81 -3.30
CA ARG A 69 -8.18 7.30 -2.11
C ARG A 69 -6.89 8.06 -1.85
N HIS A 70 -6.09 8.35 -2.88
CA HIS A 70 -4.86 9.14 -2.74
C HIS A 70 -5.17 10.52 -2.16
N TYR A 71 -6.14 11.25 -2.73
CA TYR A 71 -6.56 12.57 -2.24
C TYR A 71 -7.04 12.52 -0.79
N ARG A 72 -7.74 11.45 -0.38
CA ARG A 72 -8.13 11.23 1.01
C ARG A 72 -6.93 11.00 1.95
N PHE A 73 -5.84 10.42 1.45
CA PHE A 73 -4.61 10.19 2.21
C PHE A 73 -3.62 11.35 2.17
N ILE A 74 -3.77 12.37 1.32
CA ILE A 74 -2.85 13.53 1.26
C ILE A 74 -2.58 14.15 2.65
N PRO A 75 -3.58 14.41 3.52
CA PRO A 75 -3.32 14.98 4.85
C PRO A 75 -2.45 14.05 5.72
N HIS A 76 -2.63 12.74 5.59
CA HIS A 76 -1.84 11.75 6.29
C HIS A 76 -0.41 11.70 5.76
N ILE A 77 -0.24 11.64 4.43
CA ILE A 77 1.07 11.66 3.76
C ILE A 77 1.84 12.93 4.15
N TYR A 78 1.19 14.10 4.16
CA TYR A 78 1.80 15.36 4.59
C TYR A 78 2.30 15.30 6.03
N THR A 79 1.50 14.73 6.93
CA THR A 79 1.89 14.54 8.34
C THR A 79 3.10 13.62 8.45
N LEU A 80 3.14 12.54 7.68
CA LEU A 80 4.28 11.63 7.63
C LEU A 80 5.54 12.33 7.10
N PHE A 81 5.44 13.19 6.09
CA PHE A 81 6.56 14.00 5.61
C PHE A 81 7.05 15.01 6.64
N TYR A 82 6.14 15.63 7.40
CA TYR A 82 6.51 16.51 8.51
C TYR A 82 7.30 15.75 9.59
N MET A 83 6.88 14.53 9.92
CA MET A 83 7.61 13.67 10.85
C MET A 83 8.95 13.20 10.28
N ALA A 84 9.01 12.85 9.00
CA ALA A 84 10.27 12.54 8.32
C ALA A 84 11.26 13.71 8.38
N HIS A 85 10.79 14.94 8.15
CA HIS A 85 11.61 16.14 8.21
C HIS A 85 12.13 16.45 9.62
N THR A 86 11.29 16.30 10.65
CA THR A 86 11.62 16.68 12.04
C THR A 86 12.33 15.60 12.83
N ARG A 87 12.03 14.32 12.56
CA ARG A 87 12.48 13.17 13.36
C ARG A 87 13.24 12.11 12.56
N GLY A 88 13.33 12.23 11.23
CA GLY A 88 13.96 11.22 10.38
C GLY A 88 13.18 9.90 10.30
N THR A 89 11.88 9.91 10.61
CA THR A 89 11.04 8.71 10.49
C THR A 89 10.69 8.43 9.03
N PRO A 90 10.72 7.18 8.55
CA PRO A 90 10.35 6.87 7.17
C PRO A 90 8.86 7.13 6.90
N VAL A 91 8.53 7.67 5.73
CA VAL A 91 7.13 7.91 5.31
C VAL A 91 6.44 6.58 5.00
N VAL A 92 7.13 5.69 4.29
CA VAL A 92 6.69 4.31 4.09
C VAL A 92 7.65 3.38 4.83
N ALA A 93 7.16 2.80 5.92
CA ALA A 93 7.93 1.90 6.78
C ALA A 93 7.68 0.42 6.41
N PRO A 94 8.73 -0.41 6.25
CA PRO A 94 8.55 -1.84 6.11
C PRO A 94 8.09 -2.46 7.44
N THR A 95 7.39 -3.59 7.37
CA THR A 95 6.75 -4.23 8.54
C THR A 95 7.71 -4.59 9.67
N PHE A 96 8.99 -4.84 9.37
CA PHE A 96 9.99 -5.14 10.42
C PHE A 96 10.37 -3.93 11.28
N PHE A 97 10.08 -2.70 10.84
CA PHE A 97 10.19 -1.53 11.70
C PHE A 97 9.04 -1.49 12.71
N ALA A 98 7.88 -2.11 12.43
CA ALA A 98 6.72 -2.02 13.29
C ALA A 98 7.03 -2.56 14.69
N GLU A 99 6.75 -1.75 15.71
CA GLU A 99 6.84 -2.18 17.10
C GLU A 99 5.62 -3.05 17.43
N LEU A 100 5.88 -4.23 18.00
CA LEU A 100 4.84 -5.10 18.53
C LEU A 100 4.46 -4.59 19.92
N PHE A 101 3.21 -4.18 20.11
CA PHE A 101 2.72 -3.83 21.43
C PHE A 101 2.46 -5.10 22.26
N PRO A 102 2.49 -5.01 23.60
CA PRO A 102 2.27 -6.16 24.50
C PRO A 102 0.89 -6.84 24.34
N ASP A 103 -0.07 -6.15 23.74
CA ASP A 103 -1.43 -6.63 23.42
C ASP A 103 -1.51 -7.39 22.09
N GLY A 104 -0.39 -7.52 21.37
CA GLY A 104 -0.33 -8.15 20.05
C GLY A 104 -0.72 -7.21 18.90
N THR A 105 -1.02 -5.94 19.18
CA THR A 105 -1.32 -4.94 18.15
C THR A 105 -0.02 -4.50 17.50
N THR A 106 0.04 -4.52 16.17
CA THR A 106 1.21 -4.06 15.41
C THR A 106 0.93 -2.66 14.90
N THR A 107 1.71 -1.66 15.33
CA THR A 107 1.67 -0.32 14.71
C THR A 107 3.02 -0.06 14.05
N SER A 108 3.01 0.19 12.74
CA SER A 108 4.18 0.69 12.03
C SER A 108 4.60 2.02 12.67
N VAL A 109 5.87 2.09 13.13
CA VAL A 109 6.53 3.17 13.90
C VAL A 109 6.00 4.56 13.58
N CYS A 110 4.86 4.86 14.16
CA CYS A 110 4.41 6.20 14.41
C CYS A 110 4.08 6.17 15.89
N LYS A 111 5.13 6.28 16.70
CA LYS A 111 4.93 6.64 18.09
C LYS A 111 4.25 7.99 18.08
N LEU A 112 2.94 7.98 18.26
CA LEU A 112 2.14 9.14 18.62
C LEU A 112 2.45 9.53 20.09
N ASP A 113 3.73 9.51 20.47
CA ASP A 113 4.19 9.82 21.83
C ASP A 113 4.04 11.31 22.15
N SER A 114 3.71 12.15 21.16
CA SER A 114 3.34 13.55 21.39
C SER A 114 1.89 13.77 21.81
N LEU A 115 1.06 12.73 21.95
CA LEU A 115 -0.32 12.88 22.46
C LEU A 115 -0.45 12.58 23.97
N LYS A 116 0.64 12.77 24.73
CA LYS A 116 0.63 12.74 26.20
C LYS A 116 1.15 14.02 26.87
N ASP A 117 1.64 15.00 26.12
CA ASP A 117 2.08 16.27 26.72
C ASP A 117 0.95 17.31 26.79
N SER A 118 0.45 17.46 28.03
CA SER A 118 -0.08 18.69 28.62
C SER A 118 -1.39 19.29 28.04
N SER A 119 -2.47 19.09 28.79
CA SER A 119 -3.44 20.12 29.24
C SER A 119 -3.87 21.24 28.28
N SER A 120 -3.83 21.02 26.97
CA SER A 120 -4.36 21.93 25.97
C SER A 120 -5.21 21.12 25.01
N THR A 121 -6.51 21.40 25.07
CA THR A 121 -7.53 20.93 24.13
C THR A 121 -7.22 21.50 22.75
N SER A 122 -6.20 20.98 22.07
CA SER A 122 -6.14 21.06 20.62
C SER A 122 -6.85 19.82 20.10
N SER A 123 -8.16 19.93 20.01
CA SER A 123 -8.94 19.12 19.11
C SER A 123 -8.35 19.33 17.72
N PHE A 124 -7.43 18.45 17.29
CA PHE A 124 -7.34 18.14 15.89
C PHE A 124 -8.77 17.77 15.50
N PRO A 125 -9.42 18.49 14.57
CA PRO A 125 -10.68 17.99 14.08
C PRO A 125 -10.35 16.62 13.54
N ALA A 126 -10.91 15.58 14.15
CA ALA A 126 -11.29 14.42 13.37
C ALA A 126 -12.03 15.06 12.19
N VAL A 127 -11.44 14.99 11.01
CA VAL A 127 -12.24 15.16 9.80
C VAL A 127 -13.16 13.96 9.86
N GLU A 128 -14.29 14.13 10.56
CA GLU A 128 -15.49 13.35 10.35
C GLU A 128 -15.79 13.58 8.88
N VAL A 129 -15.22 12.70 8.05
CA VAL A 129 -15.75 12.49 6.73
C VAL A 129 -17.10 11.83 7.01
N ASP A 130 -18.11 12.67 7.22
CA ASP A 130 -19.51 12.30 7.21
C ASP A 130 -19.88 11.96 5.76
N GLN A 131 -19.19 10.97 5.21
CA GLN A 131 -19.67 10.22 4.07
C GLN A 131 -20.63 9.22 4.67
N LYS A 132 -21.85 9.69 4.91
CA LYS A 132 -23.02 8.82 4.85
C LYS A 132 -23.12 8.32 3.41
N ILE A 133 -22.32 7.31 3.07
CA ILE A 133 -22.60 6.45 1.92
C ILE A 133 -23.73 5.55 2.40
N GLU A 134 -24.95 6.11 2.42
CA GLU A 134 -26.16 5.28 2.50
C GLU A 134 -26.15 4.39 1.25
N GLY A 135 -26.02 3.08 1.44
CA GLY A 135 -26.21 2.11 0.37
C GLY A 135 -25.08 1.14 0.04
N ILE A 136 -24.07 0.95 0.90
CA ILE A 136 -23.20 -0.25 0.83
C ILE A 136 -23.46 -1.09 2.09
N GLU A 137 -24.67 -1.61 2.18
CA GLU A 137 -25.08 -2.54 3.24
C GLU A 137 -24.42 -3.90 3.00
N ASP A 138 -23.58 -4.32 3.96
CA ASP A 138 -23.16 -5.68 4.37
C ASP A 138 -22.69 -6.73 3.33
N LEU A 139 -22.97 -6.60 2.03
CA LEU A 139 -22.67 -7.62 1.03
C LEU A 139 -21.17 -7.71 0.68
N GLY A 140 -20.38 -6.69 1.02
CA GLY A 140 -18.93 -6.64 0.75
C GLY A 140 -18.05 -7.18 1.88
N ALA A 141 -18.47 -7.06 3.15
CA ALA A 141 -17.62 -7.43 4.29
C ALA A 141 -17.37 -8.94 4.35
N ASP A 142 -18.41 -9.72 4.06
CA ASP A 142 -18.40 -11.19 4.08
C ASP A 142 -17.53 -11.75 2.95
N GLU A 143 -17.64 -11.14 1.77
CA GLU A 143 -16.89 -11.49 0.57
C GLU A 143 -15.41 -11.16 0.75
N ILE A 144 -15.10 -9.97 1.27
CA ILE A 144 -13.74 -9.58 1.65
C ILE A 144 -13.17 -10.53 2.70
N ALA A 145 -13.95 -10.87 3.74
CA ALA A 145 -13.52 -11.82 4.77
C ALA A 145 -13.27 -13.22 4.20
N LYS A 146 -14.07 -13.65 3.22
CA LYS A 146 -13.88 -14.92 2.50
C LYS A 146 -12.62 -14.89 1.65
N GLU A 147 -12.33 -13.79 0.98
CA GLU A 147 -11.15 -13.63 0.15
C GLU A 147 -9.87 -13.59 1.01
N ILE A 148 -9.88 -12.88 2.15
CA ILE A 148 -8.79 -12.88 3.13
C ILE A 148 -8.52 -14.30 3.66
N ARG A 149 -9.58 -15.09 3.95
CA ARG A 149 -9.42 -16.50 4.37
C ARG A 149 -8.79 -17.34 3.27
N ASN A 150 -9.18 -17.14 2.01
CA ASN A 150 -8.58 -17.83 0.87
C ASN A 150 -7.10 -17.46 0.70
N VAL A 151 -6.74 -16.18 0.84
CA VAL A 151 -5.34 -15.72 0.79
C VAL A 151 -4.52 -16.35 1.92
N LYS A 152 -5.02 -16.38 3.16
CA LYS A 152 -4.32 -17.03 4.28
C LYS A 152 -4.11 -18.52 4.03
N ARG A 153 -5.13 -19.22 3.51
CA ARG A 153 -5.02 -20.65 3.16
C ARG A 153 -3.98 -20.88 2.06
N GLN A 154 -4.00 -20.05 1.01
CA GLN A 154 -3.03 -20.14 -0.07
C GLN A 154 -1.61 -19.90 0.44
N ASN A 155 -1.42 -18.92 1.32
CA ASN A 155 -0.12 -18.61 1.91
C ASN A 155 0.41 -19.78 2.76
N ASN A 156 -0.44 -20.42 3.56
CA ASN A 156 -0.06 -21.60 4.34
C ASN A 156 0.36 -22.77 3.45
N ILE A 157 -0.34 -22.98 2.32
CA ILE A 157 0.02 -24.01 1.34
C ILE A 157 1.37 -23.70 0.69
N THR A 158 1.58 -22.46 0.24
CA THR A 158 2.84 -22.08 -0.40
C THR A 158 4.02 -22.19 0.55
N HIS A 159 3.87 -21.76 1.81
CA HIS A 159 4.91 -21.93 2.83
C HIS A 159 5.18 -23.40 3.15
N GLY A 160 4.15 -24.25 3.19
CA GLY A 160 4.28 -25.70 3.36
C GLY A 160 5.07 -26.34 2.21
N LEU A 161 4.71 -26.02 0.96
CA LEU A 161 5.40 -26.52 -0.22
C LEU A 161 6.86 -26.05 -0.29
N LEU A 162 7.13 -24.78 0.05
CA LEU A 162 8.49 -24.26 0.12
C LEU A 162 9.33 -24.99 1.18
N SER A 163 8.74 -25.25 2.35
CA SER A 163 9.40 -26.00 3.42
C SER A 163 9.73 -27.43 3.00
N VAL A 164 8.80 -28.12 2.36
CA VAL A 164 9.00 -29.47 1.82
C VAL A 164 10.08 -29.46 0.72
N MET A 165 10.04 -28.49 -0.19
CA MET A 165 11.04 -28.36 -1.25
C MET A 165 12.43 -28.16 -0.65
N ILE A 166 12.58 -27.29 0.36
CA ILE A 166 13.84 -27.05 1.07
C ILE A 166 14.35 -28.35 1.73
N ILE A 167 13.48 -29.08 2.42
CA ILE A 167 13.84 -30.35 3.07
C ILE A 167 14.28 -31.39 2.03
N LEU A 168 13.52 -31.54 0.94
CA LEU A 168 13.88 -32.46 -0.15
C LEU A 168 15.20 -32.09 -0.80
N THR A 169 15.47 -30.80 -1.03
CA THR A 169 16.76 -30.35 -1.54
C THR A 169 17.90 -30.63 -0.56
N ALA A 170 17.70 -30.45 0.74
CA ALA A 170 18.71 -30.76 1.75
C ALA A 170 19.01 -32.27 1.84
N ILE A 171 17.97 -33.12 1.78
CA ILE A 171 18.12 -34.58 1.76
C ILE A 171 18.84 -35.03 0.49
N TRP A 172 18.48 -34.46 -0.67
CA TRP A 172 19.14 -34.78 -1.94
C TRP A 172 20.63 -34.39 -1.91
N GLN A 173 20.96 -33.20 -1.38
CA GLN A 173 22.35 -32.76 -1.20
C GLN A 173 23.12 -33.71 -0.27
N LEU A 174 22.53 -34.14 0.85
CA LEU A 174 23.17 -35.07 1.80
C LEU A 174 23.32 -36.49 1.26
N SER A 175 22.43 -36.95 0.37
CA SER A 175 22.51 -38.26 -0.27
C SER A 175 23.49 -38.32 -1.44
N SER A 176 23.94 -37.17 -1.95
CA SER A 176 24.87 -37.07 -3.08
C SER A 176 26.34 -36.94 -2.65
N TYR A 177 26.62 -37.00 -1.34
CA TYR A 177 27.94 -37.13 -0.72
C TYR A 177 28.12 -38.54 -0.14
#